data_AF-C5S4T3-F1
#
_entry.id   AF-C5S4T3-F1
#
_cell.length_a   1.000
_cell.length_b   1.000
_cell.length_c   1.000
_cell.angle_alpha   90.00
_cell.angle_beta   90.00
_cell.angle_gamma   90.00
#
_symmetry.space_group_name_H-M   'P 1'
#
loop_
_entity.id
_entity.type
_entity.pdbx_description
1 polymer ?
#
loop_
_entity_poly.entity_id
_entity_poly.type
_entity_poly.pdbx_seq_one_letter_code
_entity_poly.pdbx_strand_id
1 'polypeptide(L)'
;MLAPVQFKAVFENPQRASTPQMTLLAKANDAEVPRLGLTVAKKHLKRAHDRNRIKRIVRESFRLKQHELPCADFVFVVKAGIGKLDNATLFETLEKLWARHIRLSKNPAPPVQK
;
A
#
# COMPACT_ATOMS: atom_id res chain seq x y z
N MET A 1 9.45 -10.86 2.34
CA MET A 1 8.31 -10.46 3.21
C MET A 1 8.82 -9.49 4.27
N LEU A 2 8.04 -8.50 4.67
CA LEU A 2 8.41 -7.57 5.77
C LEU A 2 8.44 -8.31 7.10
N ALA A 3 9.51 -8.11 7.89
CA ALA A 3 9.57 -8.57 9.26
C ALA A 3 8.64 -7.73 10.16
N PRO A 4 8.15 -8.26 11.30
CA PRO A 4 7.27 -7.52 12.21
C PRO A 4 7.83 -6.18 12.69
N VAL A 5 9.16 -6.12 12.86
CA VAL A 5 9.89 -4.89 13.26
C VAL A 5 9.81 -3.82 12.16
N GLN A 6 10.04 -4.22 10.91
CA GLN A 6 9.96 -3.33 9.75
C GLN A 6 8.52 -2.86 9.51
N PHE A 7 7.55 -3.75 9.75
CA PHE A 7 6.14 -3.41 9.69
C PHE A 7 5.80 -2.28 10.67
N LYS A 8 6.23 -2.36 11.94
CA LYS A 8 5.99 -1.30 12.94
C LYS A 8 6.66 0.02 12.56
N ALA A 9 7.89 -0.03 12.05
CA ALA A 9 8.65 1.15 11.65
C ALA A 9 7.94 1.99 10.57
N VAL A 10 7.19 1.35 9.66
CA VAL A 10 6.37 2.04 8.65
C VAL A 10 5.20 2.81 9.28
N PHE A 11 4.67 2.41 10.44
CA PHE A 11 3.55 3.13 11.07
C PHE A 11 3.97 4.40 11.83
N GLU A 12 5.25 4.58 12.15
CA GLU A 12 5.72 5.71 12.97
C GLU A 12 5.77 7.03 12.19
N ASN A 13 6.42 7.04 11.02
CA ASN A 13 6.49 8.23 10.17
C ASN A 13 6.39 7.87 8.66
N PRO A 14 5.23 7.36 8.19
CA PRO A 14 5.07 7.00 6.80
C PRO A 14 4.77 8.19 5.89
N GLN A 15 5.28 8.13 4.67
CA GLN A 15 4.61 8.77 3.54
C GLN A 15 3.26 8.08 3.31
N ARG A 16 2.18 8.83 3.48
CA ARG A 16 0.81 8.32 3.43
C ARG A 16 0.09 8.78 2.17
N ALA A 17 -0.41 7.81 1.40
CA ALA A 17 -1.42 8.04 0.37
C ALA A 17 -2.69 7.29 0.77
N SER A 18 -3.79 8.01 1.05
CA SER A 18 -5.04 7.38 1.49
C SER A 18 -6.18 7.65 0.53
N THR A 19 -7.02 6.64 0.38
CA THR A 19 -8.35 6.70 -0.23
C THR A 19 -9.39 6.25 0.82
N PRO A 20 -10.69 6.41 0.54
CA PRO A 20 -11.74 5.94 1.45
C PRO A 20 -11.67 4.43 1.72
N GLN A 21 -11.29 3.64 0.71
CA GLN A 21 -11.32 2.17 0.76
C GLN A 21 -9.97 1.53 1.12
N MET A 22 -8.86 2.27 1.03
CA MET A 22 -7.53 1.75 1.31
C MET A 22 -6.50 2.86 1.63
N THR A 23 -5.45 2.49 2.36
CA THR A 23 -4.32 3.38 2.65
C THR A 23 -3.02 2.69 2.26
N LEU A 24 -2.21 3.38 1.48
CA LEU A 24 -0.82 3.03 1.22
C LEU A 24 0.06 3.83 2.19
N LEU A 25 0.86 3.12 2.98
CA LEU A 25 1.92 3.67 3.80
C LEU A 25 3.24 3.26 3.19
N ALA A 26 4.21 4.16 3.16
CA ALA A 26 5.54 3.85 2.68
C ALA A 26 6.58 4.52 3.57
N LYS A 27 7.70 3.84 3.75
CA LYS A 27 8.88 4.38 4.43
C LYS A 27 10.10 3.98 3.64
N ALA A 28 10.97 4.94 3.34
CA ALA A 28 12.27 4.63 2.74
C ALA A 28 13.00 3.60 3.63
N ASN A 29 13.60 2.60 3.00
CA ASN A 29 14.38 1.58 3.69
C ASN A 29 15.82 1.62 3.14
N ASP A 30 16.77 1.16 3.95
CA ASP A 30 18.17 1.00 3.51
C ASP A 30 18.38 -0.30 2.70
N ALA A 31 17.29 -0.94 2.25
CA ALA A 31 17.38 -2.18 1.49
C ALA A 31 17.41 -1.87 -0.01
N GLU A 32 18.13 -2.69 -0.77
CA GLU A 32 18.19 -2.55 -2.24
C GLU A 32 16.90 -2.98 -2.96
N VAL A 33 15.91 -3.51 -2.22
CA VAL A 33 14.66 -4.03 -2.78
C VAL A 33 13.44 -3.41 -2.11
N PRO A 34 12.42 -3.00 -2.89
CA PRO A 34 11.16 -2.55 -2.34
C PRO A 34 10.43 -3.75 -1.71
N ARG A 35 9.85 -3.56 -0.52
CA ARG A 35 9.17 -4.64 0.20
C ARG A 35 7.70 -4.29 0.38
N LEU A 36 6.83 -5.28 0.16
CA LEU A 36 5.39 -5.12 0.33
C LEU A 36 4.89 -5.89 1.55
N GLY A 37 4.14 -5.19 2.39
CA GLY A 37 3.29 -5.71 3.45
C GLY A 37 1.83 -5.43 3.14
N LEU A 38 0.95 -6.37 3.50
CA LEU A 38 -0.49 -6.18 3.39
C LEU A 38 -1.16 -6.43 4.72
N THR A 39 -2.03 -5.53 5.10
CA THR A 39 -2.82 -5.57 6.32
C THR A 39 -4.28 -5.61 5.95
N VAL A 40 -4.85 -6.80 6.05
CA VAL A 40 -6.26 -7.02 5.74
C VAL A 40 -6.99 -7.34 7.04
N ALA A 41 -7.69 -6.35 7.59
CA ALA A 41 -8.44 -6.55 8.82
C ALA A 41 -9.62 -7.49 8.58
N LYS A 42 -9.73 -8.57 9.37
CA LYS A 42 -10.82 -9.55 9.30
C LYS A 42 -12.22 -8.92 9.43
N LYS A 43 -12.32 -7.77 10.11
CA LYS A 43 -13.56 -6.99 10.26
C LYS A 43 -14.11 -6.41 8.96
N HIS A 44 -13.25 -6.12 7.99
CA HIS A 44 -13.66 -5.51 6.72
C HIS A 44 -14.03 -6.53 5.65
N LEU A 45 -13.48 -7.74 5.74
CA LEU A 45 -13.69 -8.82 4.78
C LEU A 45 -13.86 -10.13 5.54
N LYS A 46 -15.12 -10.53 5.74
CA LYS A 46 -15.47 -11.75 6.48
C LYS A 46 -15.05 -13.02 5.72
N ARG A 47 -15.17 -13.02 4.40
CA ARG A 47 -14.88 -14.17 3.54
C ARG A 47 -13.39 -14.27 3.23
N ALA A 48 -12.85 -15.49 3.28
CA ALA A 48 -11.44 -15.75 2.99
C ALA A 48 -11.09 -15.49 1.52
N HIS A 49 -11.99 -15.83 0.59
CA HIS A 49 -11.77 -15.61 -0.84
C HIS A 49 -11.62 -14.13 -1.17
N ASP A 50 -12.42 -13.24 -0.57
CA ASP A 50 -12.31 -11.79 -0.82
C ASP A 50 -10.95 -11.24 -0.36
N ARG A 51 -10.49 -11.67 0.82
CA ARG A 51 -9.16 -11.31 1.33
C ARG A 51 -8.05 -11.83 0.42
N ASN A 52 -8.18 -13.06 -0.06
CA ASN A 52 -7.20 -13.67 -0.96
C ASN A 52 -7.18 -12.99 -2.34
N ARG A 53 -8.35 -12.62 -2.87
CA ARG A 53 -8.51 -11.84 -4.10
C ARG A 53 -7.76 -10.52 -4.00
N ILE A 54 -8.02 -9.72 -2.96
CA ILE A 54 -7.38 -8.42 -2.78
C ILE A 54 -5.87 -8.57 -2.57
N LYS A 55 -5.44 -9.54 -1.75
CA LYS A 55 -4.01 -9.84 -1.60
C LYS A 55 -3.35 -10.23 -2.92
N ARG A 56 -4.08 -10.84 -3.85
CA ARG A 56 -3.54 -11.23 -5.16
C ARG A 56 -3.41 -10.00 -6.06
N ILE A 57 -4.50 -9.22 -6.21
CA ILE A 57 -4.51 -8.01 -7.04
C ILE A 57 -3.44 -7.00 -6.61
N VAL A 58 -3.36 -6.70 -5.31
CA VAL A 58 -2.37 -5.75 -4.79
C VAL A 58 -0.93 -6.23 -5.02
N ARG A 59 -0.68 -7.54 -4.86
CA ARG A 59 0.65 -8.13 -5.13
C ARG A 59 1.01 -8.09 -6.61
N GLU A 60 0.07 -8.38 -7.50
CA GLU A 60 0.32 -8.28 -8.94
C GLU A 60 0.57 -6.84 -9.38
N SER A 61 -0.23 -5.89 -8.91
CA SER A 61 -0.02 -4.47 -9.18
C SER A 61 1.36 -3.99 -8.68
N PHE A 62 1.76 -4.38 -7.46
CA PHE A 62 3.11 -4.09 -6.97
C PHE A 62 4.20 -4.74 -7.82
N ARG A 63 4.03 -5.99 -8.27
CA ARG A 63 4.99 -6.69 -9.14
C ARG A 63 5.19 -5.99 -10.47
N LEU A 64 4.12 -5.41 -11.04
CA LEU A 64 4.21 -4.64 -12.27
C LEU A 64 4.95 -3.32 -12.04
N LYS A 65 4.71 -2.66 -10.90
CA LYS A 65 5.30 -1.36 -10.56
C LYS A 65 6.65 -1.40 -9.85
N GLN A 66 7.15 -2.58 -9.48
CA GLN A 66 8.38 -2.72 -8.70
C GLN A 66 9.60 -1.99 -9.30
N HIS A 67 9.69 -1.90 -10.64
CA HIS A 67 10.79 -1.23 -11.34
C HIS A 67 10.69 0.30 -11.32
N GLU A 68 9.48 0.84 -11.13
CA GLU A 68 9.21 2.29 -11.07
C GLU A 68 9.22 2.82 -9.63
N LEU A 69 9.14 1.91 -8.64
CA LEU A 69 9.03 2.26 -7.23
C LEU A 69 10.42 2.48 -6.59
N PRO A 70 10.55 3.47 -5.70
CA PRO A 70 11.77 3.63 -4.92
C PRO A 70 11.95 2.45 -3.94
N CYS A 71 13.19 2.21 -3.53
CA CYS A 71 13.53 1.28 -2.45
C CYS A 71 12.89 1.75 -1.14
N ALA A 72 11.76 1.13 -0.82
CA ALA A 72 10.96 1.47 0.35
C ALA A 72 10.15 0.27 0.85
N ASP A 73 9.80 0.31 2.13
CA ASP A 73 8.86 -0.59 2.76
C ASP A 73 7.44 -0.03 2.59
N PHE A 74 6.63 -0.72 1.78
CA PHE A 74 5.24 -0.39 1.51
C PHE A 74 4.31 -1.25 2.35
N VAL A 75 3.37 -0.63 3.07
CA VAL A 75 2.33 -1.31 3.82
C VAL A 75 0.96 -0.89 3.30
N PHE A 76 0.23 -1.87 2.75
CA PHE A 76 -1.12 -1.69 2.25
C PHE A 76 -2.15 -2.00 3.32
N VAL A 77 -2.88 -0.99 3.78
CA VAL A 77 -3.93 -1.14 4.78
C VAL A 77 -5.29 -1.09 4.10
N VAL A 78 -6.00 -2.21 4.16
CA VAL A 78 -7.36 -2.32 3.63
C VAL A 78 -8.35 -1.72 4.62
N LYS A 79 -9.24 -0.83 4.15
CA LYS A 79 -10.35 -0.26 4.93
C LYS A 79 -11.69 -0.93 4.59
N ALA A 80 -12.74 -0.49 5.27
CA ALA A 80 -14.11 -0.88 4.99
C ALA A 80 -14.51 -0.52 3.55
N GLY A 81 -15.40 -1.31 2.96
CA GLY A 81 -15.98 -1.02 1.64
C GLY A 81 -15.19 -1.54 0.45
N ILE A 82 -13.91 -1.92 0.60
CA ILE A 82 -13.12 -2.44 -0.52
C ILE A 82 -13.69 -3.73 -1.14
N GLY A 83 -14.36 -4.55 -0.32
CA GLY A 83 -14.93 -5.82 -0.79
C GLY A 83 -16.10 -5.63 -1.74
N LYS A 84 -16.71 -4.44 -1.74
CA LYS A 84 -17.81 -4.07 -2.63
C LYS A 84 -17.31 -3.53 -3.99
N LEU A 85 -16.02 -3.22 -4.11
CA LEU A 85 -15.46 -2.77 -5.37
C LEU A 85 -15.31 -3.96 -6.33
N ASP A 86 -15.61 -3.70 -7.59
CA ASP A 86 -15.26 -4.56 -8.69
C ASP A 86 -13.75 -4.51 -8.95
N ASN A 87 -13.25 -5.46 -9.75
CA ASN A 87 -11.82 -5.57 -9.98
C ASN A 87 -11.28 -4.34 -10.72
N ALA A 88 -12.03 -3.78 -11.68
CA ALA A 88 -11.55 -2.66 -12.49
C ALA A 88 -11.37 -1.41 -11.63
N THR A 89 -12.38 -1.04 -10.81
CA THR A 89 -12.25 0.10 -9.88
C THR A 89 -11.12 -0.10 -8.88
N LEU A 90 -10.91 -1.33 -8.40
CA LEU A 90 -9.83 -1.64 -7.47
C LEU A 90 -8.44 -1.46 -8.10
N PHE A 91 -8.26 -1.92 -9.34
CA PHE A 91 -7.03 -1.70 -10.12
C PHE A 91 -6.81 -0.20 -10.39
N GLU A 92 -7.84 0.52 -10.84
CA GLU A 92 -7.74 1.96 -11.12
C GLU A 92 -7.36 2.76 -9.86
N THR A 93 -7.95 2.40 -8.72
CA THR A 93 -7.64 3.03 -7.43
C THR A 93 -6.20 2.74 -7.00
N LEU A 94 -5.71 1.51 -7.23
CA LEU A 94 -4.33 1.14 -6.96
C LEU A 94 -3.35 1.93 -7.84
N GLU A 95 -3.59 2.00 -9.14
CA GLU A 95 -2.77 2.79 -10.07
C GLU A 95 -2.69 4.26 -9.65
N LYS A 96 -3.84 4.86 -9.30
CA LYS A 96 -3.90 6.23 -8.78
C LYS A 96 -3.07 6.41 -7.50
N LEU A 97 -3.11 5.42 -6.59
CA LEU A 97 -2.33 5.44 -5.36
C LEU A 97 -0.82 5.31 -5.62
N TRP A 98 -0.42 4.41 -6.51
CA TRP A 98 0.98 4.24 -6.90
C TRP A 98 1.51 5.49 -7.57
N ALA A 99 0.80 6.05 -8.56
CA ALA A 99 1.19 7.28 -9.23
C ALA A 99 1.32 8.46 -8.25
N ARG A 100 0.35 8.59 -7.32
CA ARG A 100 0.42 9.60 -6.25
C ARG A 100 1.64 9.40 -5.36
N HIS A 101 1.95 8.17 -4.99
CA HIS A 101 3.11 7.86 -4.18
C HIS A 101 4.42 8.16 -4.90
N ILE A 102 4.59 7.69 -6.15
CA ILE A 102 5.77 7.95 -6.98
C ILE A 102 6.02 9.46 -7.13
N ARG A 103 4.94 10.25 -7.26
CA ARG A 103 5.04 11.71 -7.28
C ARG A 103 5.52 12.30 -5.95
N LEU A 104 5.00 11.79 -4.83
CA LEU A 104 5.40 12.22 -3.47
C LEU A 104 6.82 11.79 -3.11
N SER A 105 7.31 10.66 -3.64
CA SER A 105 8.69 10.23 -3.42
C SER A 105 9.69 11.04 -4.24
N LYS A 106 9.31 11.50 -5.45
CA LYS A 106 10.16 12.34 -6.32
C LYS A 106 10.23 13.80 -5.86
N ASN A 107 9.19 14.28 -5.18
CA ASN A 107 9.18 15.62 -4.59
C ASN A 107 8.75 15.48 -3.13
N PRO A 108 9.69 15.35 -2.17
CA PRO A 108 9.34 15.31 -0.76
C PRO A 108 8.71 16.65 -0.40
N ALA A 109 7.38 16.71 -0.45
CA ALA A 109 6.65 17.87 0.04
C ALA A 109 7.08 18.08 1.51
N PRO A 110 7.31 19.33 1.93
CA PRO A 110 7.78 19.63 3.27
C PRO A 110 6.83 18.99 4.28
N PRO A 111 7.36 18.49 5.43
CA PRO A 111 6.55 17.83 6.43
C PRO A 111 5.40 18.76 6.81
N VAL A 112 4.17 18.27 6.59
CA VAL A 112 2.97 18.94 7.09
C VAL A 112 3.06 18.87 8.60
N GLN A 113 3.60 19.93 9.19
CA GLN A 113 3.62 20.18 10.62
C GLN A 113 2.17 20.15 11.11
N LYS A 114 1.90 19.28 12.08
CA LYS A 114 0.71 19.36 12.91
C LYS A 114 0.99 20.26 14.10
#